data_AF-A0A925USZ6-F1
#
_entry.id   AF-A0A925USZ6-F1
#
_cell.length_a   1.000
_cell.length_b   1.000
_cell.length_c   1.000
_cell.angle_alpha   90.00
_cell.angle_beta   90.00
_cell.angle_gamma   90.00
#
_symmetry.space_group_name_H-M   'P 1'
#
loop_
_entity.id
_entity.type
_entity.pdbx_description
1 polymer ?
#
loop_
_entity_poly.entity_id
_entity_poly.type
_entity_poly.pdbx_seq_one_letter_code
_entity_poly.pdbx_strand_id
1 'polypeptide(L)'
;MKYHKDLIVGFIGAGSTVSAEIVTQVSVFLGFAKYSTYTLSSLLISGNRPSLILGLFVCPIVSSFIVTVLFHVFRKLGSKHLVLKCIEVSLLMWISLEFIFTIYFEGKLIPIRPMSAYYSNLIGAIIYGITVGVLMDKFVFEEPVEYSA
;
A
#
# COMPACT_ATOMS: atom_id res chain seq x y z
N MET A 1 -13.98 8.93 21.47
CA MET A 1 -12.91 7.98 21.10
C MET A 1 -12.97 7.43 19.66
N LYS A 2 -14.14 7.18 19.04
CA LYS A 2 -14.23 6.56 17.70
C LYS A 2 -13.55 7.39 16.57
N TYR A 3 -13.78 8.71 16.55
CA TYR A 3 -13.20 9.62 15.55
C TYR A 3 -11.68 9.67 15.54
N HIS A 4 -11.03 9.49 16.70
CA HIS A 4 -9.57 9.45 16.77
C HIS A 4 -9.00 8.19 16.11
N LYS A 5 -9.71 7.05 16.22
CA LYS A 5 -9.26 5.79 15.61
C LYS A 5 -9.33 5.84 14.08
N ASP A 6 -10.39 6.42 13.51
CA ASP A 6 -10.50 6.57 12.05
C ASP A 6 -9.37 7.44 11.48
N LEU A 7 -9.02 8.51 12.20
CA LEU A 7 -7.93 9.42 11.82
C LEU A 7 -6.55 8.74 11.94
N ILE A 8 -6.32 7.98 13.01
CA ILE A 8 -5.11 7.15 13.20
C ILE A 8 -4.97 6.13 12.06
N VAL A 9 -6.06 5.43 11.72
CA VAL A 9 -6.08 4.43 10.65
C VAL A 9 -5.75 5.06 9.30
N GLY A 10 -6.29 6.25 9.01
CA GLY A 10 -5.93 7.01 7.82
C GLY A 10 -4.43 7.33 7.76
N PHE A 11 -3.85 7.77 8.88
CA PHE A 11 -2.40 8.00 8.98
C PHE A 11 -1.58 6.72 8.84
N ILE A 12 -2.05 5.59 9.40
CA ILE A 12 -1.40 4.29 9.22
C ILE A 12 -1.38 3.92 7.74
N GLY A 13 -2.50 4.07 7.03
CA GLY A 13 -2.55 3.82 5.59
C GLY A 13 -1.59 4.73 4.82
N ALA A 14 -1.67 6.03 5.04
CA ALA A 14 -0.79 7.01 4.41
C ALA A 14 0.69 6.71 4.66
N GLY A 15 1.10 6.51 5.91
CA GLY A 15 2.48 6.25 6.29
C GLY A 15 3.00 4.89 5.80
N SER A 16 2.15 3.87 5.75
CA SER A 16 2.56 2.53 5.31
C SER A 16 2.99 2.50 3.84
N THR A 17 2.51 3.43 3.01
CA THR A 17 2.93 3.53 1.59
C THR A 17 4.44 3.77 1.44
N VAL A 18 5.06 4.43 2.42
CA VAL A 18 6.50 4.69 2.45
C VAL A 18 7.30 3.38 2.51
N SER A 19 6.82 2.38 3.26
CA SER A 19 7.52 1.09 3.37
C SER A 19 7.63 0.37 2.01
N ALA A 20 6.55 0.38 1.23
CA ALA A 20 6.51 -0.19 -0.11
C ALA A 20 7.39 0.60 -1.08
N GLU A 21 7.36 1.94 -0.97
CA GLU A 21 8.15 2.81 -1.82
C GLU A 21 9.64 2.63 -1.57
N ILE A 22 10.09 2.54 -0.32
CA ILE A 22 11.50 2.28 0.00
C ILE A 22 11.97 0.99 -0.67
N VAL A 23 11.21 -0.10 -0.54
CA VAL A 23 11.56 -1.39 -1.15
C VAL A 23 11.68 -1.27 -2.67
N THR A 24 10.70 -0.64 -3.31
CA THR A 24 10.70 -0.53 -4.77
C THR A 24 11.72 0.47 -5.29
N GLN A 25 12.03 1.54 -4.55
CA GLN A 25 13.14 2.46 -4.86
C GLN A 25 14.49 1.77 -4.78
N VAL A 26 14.70 0.91 -3.78
CA VAL A 26 15.92 0.10 -3.70
C VAL A 26 16.02 -0.81 -4.94
N SER A 27 14.94 -1.47 -5.34
CA SER A 27 14.93 -2.28 -6.57
C SER A 27 15.19 -1.46 -7.84
N VAL A 28 14.69 -0.22 -7.91
CA VAL A 28 14.98 0.69 -9.02
C VAL A 28 16.45 1.09 -9.04
N PHE A 29 17.00 1.44 -7.88
CA PHE A 29 18.41 1.81 -7.72
C PHE A 29 19.35 0.66 -8.12
N LEU A 30 18.99 -0.58 -7.79
CA LEU A 30 19.73 -1.79 -8.19
C LEU A 30 19.51 -2.20 -9.65
N GLY A 31 18.63 -1.51 -10.40
CA GLY A 31 18.32 -1.81 -11.80
C GLY A 31 17.37 -2.99 -12.02
N PHE A 32 16.79 -3.57 -10.95
CA PHE A 32 15.81 -4.65 -11.06
C PHE A 32 14.43 -4.17 -11.48
N ALA A 33 14.10 -2.90 -11.22
CA ALA A 33 12.83 -2.30 -11.61
C ALA A 33 13.06 -0.99 -12.36
N LYS A 34 12.16 -0.66 -13.29
CA LYS A 34 12.19 0.63 -14.00
C LYS A 34 11.41 1.73 -13.28
N TYR A 35 10.37 1.34 -12.56
CA TYR A 35 9.46 2.25 -11.87
C TYR A 35 9.23 1.74 -10.45
N SER A 36 9.25 2.67 -9.48
CA SER A 36 8.82 2.41 -8.10
C SER A 36 7.29 2.35 -8.00
N THR A 37 6.78 1.94 -6.84
CA THR A 37 5.33 1.92 -6.56
C THR A 37 4.70 3.28 -6.82
N TYR A 38 5.29 4.37 -6.32
CA TYR A 38 4.76 5.72 -6.50
C TYR A 38 4.80 6.15 -7.95
N THR A 39 5.92 5.86 -8.62
CA THR A 39 6.11 6.21 -10.02
C THR A 39 5.07 5.51 -10.90
N LEU A 40 4.82 4.22 -10.65
CA LEU A 40 3.83 3.44 -11.41
C LEU A 40 2.40 3.89 -11.08
N SER A 41 2.09 4.09 -9.80
CA SER A 41 0.76 4.50 -9.34
C SER A 41 0.35 5.88 -9.85
N SER A 42 1.32 6.77 -10.09
CA SER A 42 1.07 8.08 -10.69
C SER A 42 0.41 8.01 -12.07
N LEU A 43 0.60 6.91 -12.81
CA LEU A 43 0.03 6.70 -14.14
C LEU A 43 -1.49 6.63 -14.12
N LEU A 44 -2.09 6.20 -13.00
CA LEU A 44 -3.55 6.21 -12.83
C LEU A 44 -4.14 7.62 -13.00
N ILE A 45 -3.35 8.66 -12.74
CA ILE A 45 -3.75 10.06 -12.90
C ILE A 45 -3.14 10.66 -14.17
N SER A 46 -1.85 10.42 -14.41
CA SER A 46 -1.10 11.12 -15.46
C SER A 46 -1.19 10.48 -16.84
N GLY A 47 -1.66 9.23 -16.95
CA GLY A 47 -1.78 8.53 -18.23
C GLY A 47 -0.44 8.00 -18.74
N ASN A 48 0.53 8.86 -18.98
CA ASN A 48 1.79 8.50 -19.64
C ASN A 48 3.03 9.17 -19.04
N ARG A 49 2.89 9.84 -17.90
CA ARG A 49 3.99 10.57 -17.25
C ARG A 49 4.26 9.97 -15.86
N PRO A 50 5.11 8.95 -15.78
CA PRO A 50 5.53 8.41 -14.49
C PRO A 50 6.21 9.52 -13.67
N SER A 51 5.70 9.78 -12.47
CA SER A 51 6.19 10.85 -11.60
C SER A 51 6.17 10.43 -10.15
N LEU A 52 7.35 10.43 -9.53
CA LEU A 52 7.52 10.20 -8.10
C LEU A 52 6.71 11.19 -7.27
N ILE A 53 6.76 12.48 -7.64
CA ILE A 53 6.12 13.57 -6.90
C ILE A 53 4.61 13.38 -6.91
N LEU A 54 4.03 13.04 -8.07
CA LEU A 54 2.59 12.80 -8.16
C LEU A 54 2.20 11.56 -7.33
N GLY A 55 3.00 10.50 -7.40
CA GLY A 55 2.81 9.30 -6.58
C GLY A 55 2.88 9.58 -5.07
N LEU A 56 3.78 10.48 -4.63
CA LEU A 56 3.92 10.88 -3.22
C LEU A 56 2.64 11.50 -2.64
N PHE A 57 1.81 12.14 -3.44
CA PHE A 57 0.53 12.68 -2.98
C PHE A 57 -0.62 11.67 -3.17
N VAL A 58 -0.65 10.99 -4.32
CA VAL A 58 -1.76 10.10 -4.69
C VAL A 58 -1.77 8.84 -3.84
N CYS A 59 -0.62 8.18 -3.66
CA CYS A 59 -0.55 6.89 -2.96
C CYS A 59 -1.01 7.00 -1.50
N PRO A 60 -0.53 7.98 -0.70
CA PRO A 60 -0.98 8.10 0.68
C PRO A 60 -2.47 8.40 0.81
N ILE A 61 -3.05 9.21 -0.09
CA ILE A 61 -4.48 9.53 -0.08
C ILE A 61 -5.32 8.28 -0.36
N VAL A 62 -5.01 7.56 -1.44
CA VAL A 62 -5.71 6.33 -1.83
C VAL A 62 -5.57 5.26 -0.75
N SER A 63 -4.37 5.10 -0.21
CA SER A 63 -4.08 4.17 0.88
C SER A 63 -4.84 4.50 2.15
N SER A 64 -4.86 5.77 2.58
CA SER A 64 -5.61 6.24 3.74
C SER A 64 -7.10 5.89 3.62
N PHE A 65 -7.69 6.10 2.44
CA PHE A 65 -9.06 5.71 2.16
C PHE A 65 -9.28 4.18 2.26
N ILE A 66 -8.46 3.39 1.57
CA ILE A 66 -8.57 1.92 1.57
C ILE A 66 -8.46 1.36 2.99
N VAL A 67 -7.44 1.78 3.74
CA VAL A 67 -7.17 1.27 5.09
C VAL A 67 -8.27 1.68 6.07
N THR A 68 -8.86 2.86 5.90
CA THR A 68 -10.06 3.28 6.66
C THR A 68 -11.26 2.36 6.40
N VAL A 69 -11.51 2.01 5.13
CA VAL A 69 -12.55 1.05 4.77
C VAL A 69 -12.27 -0.33 5.38
N LEU A 70 -11.03 -0.81 5.26
CA LEU A 70 -10.61 -2.10 5.82
C LEU A 70 -10.76 -2.16 7.34
N PHE A 71 -10.45 -1.07 8.05
CA PHE A 71 -10.67 -0.99 9.49
C PHE A 71 -12.13 -1.27 9.87
N HIS A 72 -13.09 -0.70 9.15
CA HIS A 72 -14.51 -0.97 9.40
C HIS A 72 -14.90 -2.41 9.10
N VAL A 73 -14.30 -3.03 8.09
CA VAL A 73 -14.49 -4.45 7.76
C VAL A 73 -13.91 -5.34 8.86
N PHE A 74 -12.66 -5.11 9.27
CA PHE A 74 -11.97 -5.91 10.29
C PHE A 74 -12.59 -5.75 11.67
N ARG A 75 -13.16 -4.58 11.99
CA ARG A 75 -13.93 -4.40 13.22
C ARG A 75 -15.15 -5.33 13.30
N LYS A 76 -15.73 -5.73 12.17
CA LYS A 76 -16.85 -6.70 12.12
C LYS A 76 -16.37 -8.15 12.10
N LEU A 77 -15.28 -8.44 11.39
CA LEU A 77 -14.72 -9.80 11.23
C LEU A 77 -13.79 -10.24 12.37
N GLY A 78 -13.42 -9.31 13.26
CA GLY A 78 -12.45 -9.53 14.34
C GLY A 78 -10.99 -9.35 13.90
N SER A 79 -10.14 -9.01 14.87
CA SER A 79 -8.71 -8.70 14.70
C SER A 79 -7.79 -9.93 14.63
N LYS A 80 -8.31 -11.15 14.79
CA LYS A 80 -7.48 -12.36 14.67
C LYS A 80 -6.79 -12.42 13.30
N HIS A 81 -5.48 -12.69 13.31
CA HIS A 81 -4.61 -12.76 12.14
C HIS A 81 -4.64 -11.49 11.26
N LEU A 82 -4.71 -10.30 11.87
CA LEU A 82 -4.81 -9.02 11.17
C LEU A 82 -3.72 -8.82 10.12
N VAL A 83 -2.47 -9.14 10.47
CA VAL A 83 -1.32 -9.03 9.57
C VAL A 83 -1.52 -9.86 8.29
N LEU A 84 -1.97 -11.12 8.43
CA LEU A 84 -2.20 -11.98 7.28
C LEU A 84 -3.31 -11.44 6.38
N LYS A 85 -4.43 -10.98 6.97
CA LYS A 85 -5.53 -10.36 6.23
C LYS A 85 -5.06 -9.11 5.45
N CYS A 86 -4.22 -8.28 6.06
CA CYS A 86 -3.66 -7.11 5.39
C CYS A 86 -2.72 -7.48 4.24
N ILE A 87 -1.91 -8.53 4.38
CA ILE A 87 -1.08 -9.05 3.29
C ILE A 87 -1.97 -9.54 2.14
N GLU A 88 -2.97 -10.37 2.42
CA GLU A 88 -3.90 -10.90 1.41
C GLU A 88 -4.60 -9.79 0.63
N VAL A 89 -5.16 -8.81 1.34
CA VAL A 89 -5.84 -7.66 0.69
C VAL A 89 -4.84 -6.83 -0.12
N SER A 90 -3.64 -6.60 0.40
CA SER A 90 -2.61 -5.87 -0.35
C SER A 90 -2.19 -6.59 -1.63
N LEU A 91 -2.06 -7.91 -1.58
CA LEU A 91 -1.73 -8.73 -2.74
C LEU A 91 -2.85 -8.68 -3.78
N LEU A 92 -4.12 -8.79 -3.35
CA LEU A 92 -5.28 -8.66 -4.24
C LEU A 92 -5.36 -7.28 -4.90
N MET A 93 -5.07 -6.21 -4.15
CA MET A 93 -5.02 -4.84 -4.69
C MET A 93 -3.88 -4.68 -5.68
N TRP A 94 -2.70 -5.22 -5.37
CA TRP A 94 -1.56 -5.22 -6.29
C TRP A 94 -1.89 -5.96 -7.59
N ILE A 95 -2.45 -7.17 -7.53
CA ILE A 95 -2.88 -7.93 -8.72
C ILE A 95 -3.85 -7.10 -9.56
N SER A 96 -4.85 -6.49 -8.92
CA SER A 96 -5.84 -5.66 -9.61
C SER A 96 -5.20 -4.47 -10.32
N LEU A 97 -4.27 -3.78 -9.66
CA LEU A 97 -3.54 -2.66 -10.24
C LEU A 97 -2.60 -3.11 -11.36
N GLU A 98 -1.93 -4.25 -11.24
CA GLU A 98 -1.05 -4.78 -12.30
C GLU A 98 -1.85 -5.16 -13.55
N PHE A 99 -3.07 -5.69 -13.40
CA PHE A 99 -3.96 -5.88 -14.54
C PHE A 99 -4.29 -4.55 -15.23
N ILE A 100 -4.61 -3.51 -14.45
CA ILE A 100 -4.88 -2.18 -15.00
C ILE A 100 -3.64 -1.63 -15.73
N PHE A 101 -2.46 -1.70 -15.11
CA PHE A 101 -1.22 -1.22 -15.73
C PHE A 101 -0.89 -1.98 -17.01
N THR A 102 -0.98 -3.30 -16.98
CA THR A 102 -0.63 -4.14 -18.13
C THR A 102 -1.60 -3.93 -19.31
N ILE A 103 -2.91 -3.78 -19.04
CA ILE A 103 -3.92 -3.63 -20.11
C ILE A 103 -3.92 -2.22 -20.71
N TYR A 104 -3.81 -1.19 -19.87
CA TYR A 104 -4.05 0.20 -20.31
C TYR A 104 -2.77 0.98 -20.58
N PHE A 105 -1.66 0.66 -19.92
CA PHE A 105 -0.46 1.48 -19.93
C PHE A 105 0.72 0.77 -20.59
N GLU A 106 0.99 -0.46 -20.21
CA GLU A 106 2.19 -1.17 -20.62
C GLU A 106 2.14 -1.57 -22.10
N GLY A 107 3.23 -1.31 -22.83
CA GLY A 107 3.31 -1.51 -24.29
C GLY A 107 2.53 -0.49 -25.13
N LYS A 108 1.78 0.42 -24.49
CA LYS A 108 0.98 1.46 -25.16
C LYS A 108 1.47 2.87 -24.81
N LEU A 109 1.50 3.18 -23.53
CA LEU A 109 1.83 4.50 -22.97
C LEU A 109 3.18 4.49 -22.24
N ILE A 110 3.60 3.33 -21.73
CA ILE A 110 4.92 3.09 -21.14
C ILE A 110 5.56 1.85 -21.77
N PRO A 111 6.90 1.75 -21.80
CA PRO A 111 7.58 0.56 -22.30
C PRO A 111 7.29 -0.67 -21.44
N ILE A 112 7.36 -1.84 -22.07
CA ILE A 112 7.22 -3.13 -21.40
C ILE A 112 8.29 -3.26 -20.31
N ARG A 113 7.87 -3.67 -19.12
CA ARG A 113 8.70 -3.81 -17.94
C ARG A 113 9.27 -5.22 -17.87
N PRO A 114 10.50 -5.39 -17.35
CA PRO A 114 11.05 -6.72 -17.12
C PRO A 114 10.28 -7.43 -16.01
N MET A 115 10.29 -8.77 -16.01
CA MET A 115 9.59 -9.59 -15.00
C MET A 115 10.03 -9.25 -13.56
N SER A 116 11.30 -8.87 -13.38
CA SER A 116 11.85 -8.42 -12.11
C SER A 116 11.12 -7.21 -11.51
N ALA A 117 10.53 -6.34 -12.33
CA ALA A 117 9.75 -5.20 -11.85
C ALA A 117 8.45 -5.66 -11.16
N TYR A 118 7.81 -6.73 -11.65
CA TYR A 118 6.62 -7.30 -11.02
C TYR A 118 6.96 -7.92 -9.66
N TYR A 119 8.07 -8.65 -9.56
CA TYR A 119 8.53 -9.18 -8.27
C TYR A 119 8.87 -8.06 -7.27
N SER A 120 9.46 -6.97 -7.74
CA SER A 120 9.72 -5.81 -6.88
C SER A 120 8.42 -5.24 -6.29
N ASN A 121 7.39 -5.03 -7.11
CA ASN A 121 6.10 -4.51 -6.63
C ASN A 121 5.34 -5.52 -5.78
N LEU A 122 5.45 -6.82 -6.07
CA LEU A 122 4.91 -7.89 -5.24
C LEU A 122 5.52 -7.86 -3.83
N ILE A 123 6.84 -7.79 -3.72
CA ILE A 123 7.53 -7.68 -2.42
C ILE A 123 7.12 -6.39 -1.72
N GLY A 124 7.05 -5.27 -2.45
CA GLY A 124 6.55 -4.00 -1.94
C GLY A 124 5.14 -4.11 -1.35
N ALA A 125 4.22 -4.81 -2.02
CA ALA A 125 2.86 -5.05 -1.55
C ALA A 125 2.83 -5.93 -0.28
N ILE A 126 3.67 -6.97 -0.19
CA ILE A 126 3.78 -7.78 1.03
C ILE A 126 4.26 -6.92 2.20
N ILE A 127 5.32 -6.13 2.01
CA ILE A 127 5.89 -5.26 3.04
C ILE A 127 4.88 -4.18 3.47
N TYR A 128 4.13 -3.62 2.53
CA TYR A 128 3.02 -2.72 2.83
C TYR A 128 1.96 -3.39 3.70
N GLY A 129 1.49 -4.58 3.32
CA GLY A 129 0.47 -5.34 4.06
C GLY A 129 0.93 -5.69 5.48
N ILE A 130 2.19 -6.09 5.64
CA ILE A 130 2.81 -6.30 6.95
C ILE A 130 2.78 -5.01 7.78
N THR A 131 3.22 -3.89 7.18
CA THR A 131 3.32 -2.60 7.87
C THR A 131 1.95 -2.13 8.34
N VAL A 132 0.93 -2.15 7.47
CA VAL A 132 -0.45 -1.80 7.85
C VAL A 132 -0.96 -2.72 8.95
N GLY A 133 -0.78 -4.03 8.80
CA GLY A 133 -1.25 -5.02 9.76
C GLY A 133 -0.65 -4.82 11.16
N VAL A 134 0.67 -4.67 11.25
CA VAL A 134 1.38 -4.46 12.53
C VAL A 134 0.96 -3.14 13.18
N LEU A 135 0.88 -2.06 12.40
CA LEU A 135 0.51 -0.74 12.93
C LEU A 135 -0.96 -0.71 13.37
N MET A 136 -1.88 -1.32 12.62
CA MET A 136 -3.28 -1.41 13.02
C MET A 136 -3.45 -2.26 14.28
N ASP A 137 -2.73 -3.37 14.39
CA ASP A 137 -2.79 -4.22 15.58
C ASP A 137 -2.38 -3.42 16.82
N LYS A 138 -1.20 -2.81 16.77
CA LYS A 138 -0.61 -2.06 17.88
C LYS A 138 -1.35 -0.78 18.27
N PHE A 139 -1.78 0.02 17.29
CA PHE A 139 -2.31 1.36 17.57
C PHE A 139 -3.84 1.46 17.55
N VAL A 140 -4.54 0.42 17.08
CA VAL A 140 -5.99 0.47 16.88
C VAL A 140 -6.72 -0.64 17.63
N PHE A 141 -6.19 -1.86 17.59
CA PHE A 141 -6.82 -3.06 18.15
C PHE A 141 -6.25 -3.55 19.48
N GLU A 142 -5.02 -3.16 19.85
CA GLU A 142 -4.48 -3.39 21.19
C GLU A 142 -5.29 -2.59 22.23
N GLU A 143 -5.78 -3.27 23.26
CA GLU A 143 -6.49 -2.63 24.36
C GLU A 143 -5.47 -1.93 25.28
N PRO A 144 -5.76 -0.69 25.76
CA PRO A 144 -4.88 -0.05 26.71
C PRO A 144 -4.81 -0.88 27.99
N VAL A 145 -3.60 -1.20 28.45
CA VAL A 145 -3.36 -1.77 29.78
C VAL A 145 -3.83 -0.74 30.80
N GLU A 146 -5.00 -0.96 31.40
CA GLU A 146 -5.43 -0.19 32.56
C GLU A 146 -4.46 -0.48 33.70
N TYR A 147 -3.54 0.45 33.96
CA TYR A 147 -2.87 0.49 35.25
C TYR A 147 -3.92 0.88 36.29
N SER A 148 -4.49 -0.13 36.95
CA SER A 148 -5.27 0.05 38.17
C SER A 148 -4.35 0.70 39.21
N ALA A 149 -4.55 2.00 39.44
CA ALA A 149 -3.93 2.76 40.53
C ALA A 149 -4.69 2.53 41.85
#